data_AF-A0A8J2T2B1-F1
#
_entry.id   AF-A0A8J2T2B1-F1
#
_cell.length_a   1.000
_cell.length_b   1.000
_cell.length_c   1.000
_cell.angle_alpha   90.00
_cell.angle_beta   90.00
_cell.angle_gamma   90.00
#
_symmetry.space_group_name_H-M   'P 1'
#
loop_
_entity.id
_entity.type
_entity.pdbx_description
1 polymer ?
#
loop_
_entity_poly.entity_id
_entity_poly.type
_entity_poly.pdbx_seq_one_letter_code
_entity_poly.pdbx_strand_id
1 'polypeptide(L)'
;MSFAAAERATTQPDATTDRAANALRQLRQNVALLERLCDMVDSAGAAGADAELRQQVAVQRGVVEDLTRATRRHLTELLRDAENSPPATAPRRRAAHARLRTDFERVEDRIRQATRRLGRVAAAPPVPPARPPPVGAAAGRDRSPPRPPPGDVDLLVGEQRVQLQVAMQDEDIDEALVREREAELRNINADVHKVNEIFRDLATLVDKQQDDVDKIGELVERSHAHAEKGLDQVQKAAANQSSCALM
;
A
#
# COMPACT_ATOMS: atom_id res chain seq x y z
N MET A 1 -49.46 15.14 6.59
CA MET A 1 -48.39 14.37 7.25
C MET A 1 -47.14 14.17 6.36
N SER A 2 -46.74 15.15 5.52
CA SER A 2 -45.72 14.92 4.46
C SER A 2 -44.36 15.61 4.67
N PHE A 3 -44.21 16.49 5.66
CA PHE A 3 -42.94 17.21 5.88
C PHE A 3 -42.00 16.48 6.85
N ALA A 4 -42.54 15.84 7.89
CA ALA A 4 -41.75 15.12 8.90
C ALA A 4 -41.02 13.87 8.35
N ALA A 5 -41.52 13.26 7.28
CA ALA A 5 -40.85 12.13 6.62
C ALA A 5 -39.66 12.57 5.76
N ALA A 6 -39.73 13.77 5.15
CA ALA A 6 -38.63 14.33 4.37
C ALA A 6 -37.48 14.82 5.27
N GLU A 7 -37.79 15.41 6.43
CA GLU A 7 -36.77 15.81 7.42
C GLU A 7 -36.03 14.62 8.02
N ARG A 8 -36.74 13.51 8.31
CA ARG A 8 -36.12 12.28 8.83
C ARG A 8 -35.18 11.59 7.83
N ALA A 9 -35.42 11.73 6.54
CA ALA A 9 -34.51 11.23 5.49
C ALA A 9 -33.25 12.10 5.33
N THR A 10 -33.27 13.33 5.84
CA THR A 10 -32.15 14.29 5.71
C THR A 10 -31.17 14.20 6.90
N THR A 11 -31.58 13.61 8.01
CA THR A 11 -30.84 13.54 9.28
C THR A 11 -30.29 12.16 9.64
N GLN A 12 -30.57 11.10 8.88
CA GLN A 12 -29.85 9.84 9.09
C GLN A 12 -28.43 9.96 8.51
N PRO A 13 -27.37 9.72 9.30
CA PRO A 13 -26.05 9.50 8.72
C PRO A 13 -26.17 8.33 7.74
N ASP A 14 -25.78 8.56 6.48
CA ASP A 14 -25.78 7.52 5.45
C ASP A 14 -24.80 6.43 5.89
N ALA A 15 -25.29 5.43 6.62
CA ALA A 15 -24.47 4.42 7.28
C ALA A 15 -23.53 3.68 6.31
N THR A 16 -23.93 3.55 5.04
CA THR A 16 -23.10 2.97 3.98
C THR A 16 -22.01 3.92 3.47
N THR A 17 -22.28 5.22 3.44
CA THR A 17 -21.25 6.25 3.18
C THR A 17 -20.22 6.26 4.30
N ASP A 18 -20.66 6.22 5.56
CA ASP A 18 -19.77 6.22 6.71
C ASP A 18 -18.91 4.95 6.78
N ARG A 19 -19.48 3.78 6.47
CA ARG A 19 -18.72 2.53 6.36
C ARG A 19 -17.62 2.62 5.30
N ALA A 20 -17.95 3.08 4.09
CA ALA A 20 -16.98 3.25 3.01
C ALA A 20 -15.88 4.26 3.39
N ALA A 21 -16.26 5.41 3.98
CA ALA A 21 -15.33 6.44 4.41
C ALA A 21 -14.40 5.96 5.54
N ASN A 22 -14.93 5.21 6.51
CA ASN A 22 -14.13 4.64 7.60
C ASN A 22 -13.16 3.57 7.09
N ALA A 23 -13.60 2.67 6.21
CA ALA A 23 -12.75 1.66 5.58
C ALA A 23 -11.60 2.30 4.80
N LEU A 24 -11.90 3.34 4.01
CA LEU A 24 -10.89 4.09 3.26
C LEU A 24 -9.90 4.80 4.19
N ARG A 25 -10.37 5.36 5.31
CA ARG A 25 -9.49 6.00 6.32
C ARG A 25 -8.54 4.98 6.95
N GLN A 26 -9.05 3.80 7.30
CA GLN A 26 -8.24 2.69 7.82
C GLN A 26 -7.22 2.21 6.79
N LEU A 27 -7.62 2.05 5.52
CA LEU A 27 -6.71 1.69 4.44
C LEU A 27 -5.59 2.73 4.31
N ARG A 28 -5.92 4.02 4.27
CA ARG A 28 -4.93 5.12 4.20
C ARG A 28 -3.89 5.04 5.32
N GLN A 29 -4.32 4.77 6.55
CA GLN A 29 -3.41 4.63 7.69
C GLN A 29 -2.49 3.42 7.52
N ASN A 30 -3.04 2.27 7.13
CA ASN A 30 -2.27 1.04 6.93
C ASN A 30 -1.30 1.13 5.76
N VAL A 31 -1.65 1.84 4.69
CA VAL A 31 -0.74 2.14 3.57
C VAL A 31 0.40 3.06 4.02
N ALA A 32 0.12 4.08 4.83
CA ALA A 32 1.17 4.95 5.39
C ALA A 32 2.10 4.22 6.37
N LEU A 33 1.62 3.16 7.03
CA LEU A 33 2.47 2.26 7.82
C LEU A 33 3.33 1.37 6.90
N LEU A 34 2.74 0.81 5.85
CA LEU A 34 3.46 0.00 4.86
C LEU A 34 4.58 0.81 4.19
N GLU A 35 4.32 2.05 3.78
CA GLU A 35 5.32 2.94 3.19
C GLU A 35 6.49 3.19 4.15
N ARG A 36 6.21 3.43 5.44
CA ARG A 36 7.26 3.60 6.47
C ARG A 36 8.09 2.34 6.67
N LEU A 37 7.45 1.17 6.68
CA LEU A 37 8.17 -0.11 6.73
C LEU A 37 9.05 -0.30 5.49
N CYS A 38 8.56 0.09 4.30
CA CYS A 38 9.35 0.07 3.07
C CYS A 38 10.56 1.01 3.15
N ASP A 39 10.39 2.22 3.69
CA ASP A 39 11.50 3.18 3.87
C ASP A 39 12.59 2.61 4.79
N MET A 40 12.19 1.90 5.86
CA MET A 40 13.13 1.24 6.77
C MET A 40 13.89 0.12 6.05
N VAL A 41 13.20 -0.71 5.25
CA VAL A 41 13.84 -1.76 4.42
C VAL A 41 14.82 -1.15 3.41
N ASP A 42 14.43 -0.06 2.74
CA ASP A 42 15.29 0.65 1.78
C ASP A 42 16.56 1.19 2.46
N SER A 43 16.44 1.71 3.69
CA SER A 43 17.58 2.24 4.46
C SER A 43 18.50 1.16 5.03
N ALA A 44 17.96 -0.01 5.38
CA ALA A 44 18.74 -1.15 5.90
C ALA A 44 19.49 -1.90 4.78
N GLY A 45 19.02 -1.79 3.53
CA GLY A 45 19.60 -2.47 2.37
C GLY A 45 19.35 -3.97 2.37
N ALA A 46 19.67 -4.63 1.24
CA ALA A 46 19.38 -6.05 1.05
C ALA A 46 20.03 -6.93 2.13
N ALA A 47 21.28 -6.67 2.54
CA ALA A 47 21.97 -7.49 3.53
C ALA A 47 21.60 -7.20 5.00
N GLY A 48 20.97 -6.04 5.30
CA GLY A 48 20.73 -5.56 6.67
C GLY A 48 19.28 -5.58 7.14
N ALA A 49 18.31 -5.77 6.24
CA ALA A 49 16.91 -5.90 6.64
C ALA A 49 16.69 -7.19 7.44
N ASP A 50 16.45 -7.05 8.74
CA ASP A 50 16.22 -8.15 9.68
C ASP A 50 15.03 -9.03 9.24
N ALA A 51 15.09 -10.33 9.54
CA ALA A 51 14.03 -11.27 9.16
C ALA A 51 12.66 -10.85 9.73
N GLU A 52 12.67 -10.25 10.93
CA GLU A 52 11.49 -9.70 11.59
C GLU A 52 10.87 -8.52 10.80
N LEU A 53 11.69 -7.59 10.27
CA LEU A 53 11.23 -6.45 9.48
C LEU A 53 10.56 -6.92 8.18
N ARG A 54 11.13 -7.94 7.52
CA ARG A 54 10.55 -8.53 6.30
C ARG A 54 9.22 -9.23 6.59
N GLN A 55 9.16 -9.98 7.69
CA GLN A 55 7.91 -10.60 8.14
C GLN A 55 6.84 -9.54 8.44
N GLN A 56 7.22 -8.44 9.10
CA GLN A 56 6.30 -7.34 9.39
C GLN A 56 5.76 -6.68 8.12
N VAL A 57 6.60 -6.46 7.11
CA VAL A 57 6.17 -5.98 5.78
C VAL A 57 5.20 -6.94 5.13
N ALA A 58 5.48 -8.26 5.15
CA ALA A 58 4.60 -9.27 4.56
C ALA A 58 3.22 -9.28 5.23
N VAL A 59 3.16 -9.27 6.56
CA VAL A 59 1.90 -9.19 7.32
C VAL A 59 1.15 -7.89 6.99
N GLN A 60 1.84 -6.75 6.99
CA GLN A 60 1.20 -5.46 6.71
C GLN A 60 0.65 -5.39 5.27
N ARG A 61 1.30 -6.03 4.31
CA ARG A 61 0.77 -6.14 2.93
C ARG A 61 -0.53 -6.93 2.89
N GLY A 62 -0.60 -8.08 3.56
CA GLY A 62 -1.85 -8.85 3.64
C GLY A 62 -3.01 -8.03 4.22
N VAL A 63 -2.75 -7.26 5.29
CA VAL A 63 -3.75 -6.36 5.88
C VAL A 63 -4.20 -5.28 4.89
N VAL A 64 -3.26 -4.66 4.17
CA VAL A 64 -3.58 -3.65 3.14
C VAL A 64 -4.41 -4.26 2.01
N GLU A 65 -4.11 -5.48 1.58
CA GLU A 65 -4.89 -6.18 0.55
C GLU A 65 -6.32 -6.46 0.99
N ASP A 66 -6.50 -6.96 2.21
CA ASP A 66 -7.83 -7.24 2.76
C ASP A 66 -8.66 -5.95 2.93
N LEU A 67 -8.04 -4.89 3.42
CA LEU A 67 -8.67 -3.56 3.52
C LEU A 67 -9.01 -2.97 2.15
N THR A 68 -8.18 -3.20 1.14
CA THR A 68 -8.45 -2.77 -0.25
C THR A 68 -9.69 -3.49 -0.77
N ARG A 69 -9.79 -4.80 -0.57
CA ARG A 69 -10.95 -5.61 -0.96
C ARG A 69 -12.21 -5.20 -0.21
N ALA A 70 -12.11 -4.92 1.09
CA ALA A 70 -13.23 -4.46 1.92
C ALA A 70 -13.72 -3.07 1.49
N THR A 71 -12.79 -2.11 1.29
CA THR A 71 -13.12 -0.75 0.84
C THR A 71 -13.84 -0.78 -0.50
N ARG A 72 -13.37 -1.61 -1.45
CA ARG A 72 -14.04 -1.82 -2.74
C ARG A 72 -15.48 -2.31 -2.58
N ARG A 73 -15.71 -3.33 -1.73
CA ARG A 73 -17.06 -3.85 -1.47
C ARG A 73 -18.00 -2.76 -0.94
N HIS A 74 -17.53 -1.94 -0.02
CA HIS A 74 -18.32 -0.84 0.54
C HIS A 74 -18.61 0.27 -0.47
N LEU A 75 -17.68 0.57 -1.38
CA LEU A 75 -17.94 1.50 -2.49
C LEU A 75 -19.02 0.96 -3.42
N THR A 76 -18.94 -0.33 -3.81
CA THR A 76 -19.98 -0.96 -4.63
C THR A 76 -21.34 -1.01 -3.93
N GLU A 77 -21.37 -1.29 -2.63
CA GLU A 77 -22.59 -1.25 -1.80
C GLU A 77 -23.19 0.17 -1.78
N LEU A 78 -22.37 1.20 -1.55
CA LEU A 78 -22.81 2.59 -1.55
C LEU A 78 -23.40 3.01 -2.91
N LEU A 79 -22.78 2.59 -4.02
CA LEU A 79 -23.30 2.87 -5.35
C LEU A 79 -24.65 2.20 -5.58
N ARG A 80 -24.76 0.91 -5.25
CA ARG A 80 -26.00 0.15 -5.36
C ARG A 80 -27.10 0.77 -4.50
N ASP A 81 -26.78 1.21 -3.29
CA ASP A 81 -27.73 1.91 -2.44
C ASP A 81 -28.18 3.21 -3.10
N ALA A 82 -27.25 4.01 -3.65
CA ALA A 82 -27.56 5.25 -4.34
C ALA A 82 -28.47 5.05 -5.56
N GLU A 83 -28.36 3.93 -6.27
CA GLU A 83 -29.25 3.55 -7.37
C GLU A 83 -30.66 3.16 -6.90
N ASN A 84 -30.77 2.47 -5.76
CA ASN A 84 -32.06 2.05 -5.19
C ASN A 84 -32.73 3.12 -4.31
N SER A 85 -32.16 4.31 -4.29
CA SER A 85 -32.56 5.40 -3.39
C SER A 85 -33.60 6.34 -3.99
N PRO A 86 -34.41 7.03 -3.16
CA PRO A 86 -35.30 8.08 -3.64
C PRO A 86 -34.52 9.18 -4.37
N PRO A 87 -35.11 9.84 -5.39
CA PRO A 87 -34.44 10.86 -6.20
C PRO A 87 -33.96 12.08 -5.41
N ALA A 88 -34.51 12.32 -4.21
CA ALA A 88 -34.05 13.40 -3.32
C ALA A 88 -32.68 13.13 -2.67
N THR A 89 -32.31 11.86 -2.46
CA THR A 89 -31.09 11.46 -1.72
C THR A 89 -30.06 10.75 -2.61
N ALA A 90 -30.49 10.18 -3.73
CA ALA A 90 -29.62 9.54 -4.72
C ALA A 90 -28.47 10.46 -5.21
N PRO A 91 -28.67 11.75 -5.53
CA PRO A 91 -27.58 12.62 -6.00
C PRO A 91 -26.49 12.82 -4.94
N ARG A 92 -26.87 13.00 -3.67
CA ARG A 92 -25.93 13.18 -2.56
C ARG A 92 -25.08 11.92 -2.36
N ARG A 93 -25.70 10.73 -2.38
CA ARG A 93 -24.98 9.45 -2.23
C ARG A 93 -24.06 9.16 -3.42
N ARG A 94 -24.48 9.46 -4.66
CA ARG A 94 -23.62 9.36 -5.85
C ARG A 94 -22.41 10.28 -5.76
N ALA A 95 -22.61 11.52 -5.32
CA ALA A 95 -21.49 12.45 -5.12
C ALA A 95 -20.53 12.00 -4.02
N ALA A 96 -21.04 11.44 -2.92
CA ALA A 96 -20.21 10.85 -1.88
C ALA A 96 -19.40 9.65 -2.41
N HIS A 97 -20.05 8.74 -3.16
CA HIS A 97 -19.40 7.61 -3.81
C HIS A 97 -18.24 8.07 -4.72
N ALA A 98 -18.50 9.04 -5.60
CA ALA A 98 -17.51 9.51 -6.54
C ALA A 98 -16.29 10.17 -5.86
N ARG A 99 -16.52 10.97 -4.80
CA ARG A 99 -15.42 11.55 -4.01
C ARG A 99 -14.57 10.46 -3.34
N LEU A 100 -15.22 9.51 -2.67
CA LEU A 100 -14.53 8.40 -2.00
C LEU A 100 -13.77 7.50 -2.99
N ARG A 101 -14.30 7.32 -4.20
CA ARG A 101 -13.62 6.62 -5.29
C ARG A 101 -12.35 7.33 -5.72
N THR A 102 -12.38 8.63 -6.00
CA THR A 102 -11.18 9.38 -6.37
C THR A 102 -10.11 9.33 -5.27
N ASP A 103 -10.54 9.42 -4.01
CA ASP A 103 -9.61 9.23 -2.89
C ASP A 103 -9.05 7.80 -2.83
N PHE A 104 -9.86 6.80 -3.12
CA PHE A 104 -9.43 5.40 -3.19
C PHE A 104 -8.41 5.18 -4.32
N GLU A 105 -8.65 5.69 -5.53
CA GLU A 105 -7.71 5.63 -6.67
C GLU A 105 -6.33 6.21 -6.30
N ARG A 106 -6.30 7.34 -5.59
CA ARG A 106 -5.04 7.94 -5.09
C ARG A 106 -4.32 7.03 -4.08
N VAL A 107 -5.07 6.31 -3.24
CA VAL A 107 -4.49 5.37 -2.26
C VAL A 107 -3.96 4.12 -2.97
N GLU A 108 -4.65 3.65 -3.99
CA GLU A 108 -4.23 2.53 -4.83
C GLU A 108 -2.91 2.82 -5.55
N ASP A 109 -2.73 4.03 -6.09
CA ASP A 109 -1.47 4.43 -6.70
C ASP A 109 -0.30 4.39 -5.71
N ARG A 110 -0.55 4.76 -4.44
CA ARG A 110 0.44 4.63 -3.36
C ARG A 110 0.76 3.16 -3.06
N ILE A 111 -0.25 2.28 -3.04
CA ILE A 111 -0.04 0.83 -2.88
C ILE A 111 0.81 0.28 -4.02
N ARG A 112 0.57 0.70 -5.28
CA ARG A 112 1.41 0.32 -6.43
C ARG A 112 2.84 0.78 -6.24
N GLN A 113 3.05 2.02 -5.82
CA GLN A 113 4.37 2.57 -5.62
C GLN A 113 5.12 1.82 -4.51
N ALA A 114 4.48 1.58 -3.36
CA ALA A 114 5.05 0.82 -2.25
C ALA A 114 5.43 -0.61 -2.68
N THR A 115 4.53 -1.30 -3.38
CA THR A 115 4.77 -2.68 -3.85
C THR A 115 5.91 -2.74 -4.88
N ARG A 116 6.00 -1.77 -5.79
CA ARG A 116 7.11 -1.68 -6.77
C ARG A 116 8.46 -1.43 -6.09
N ARG A 117 8.49 -0.61 -5.03
CA ARG A 117 9.73 -0.37 -4.25
C ARG A 117 10.23 -1.67 -3.62
N LEU A 118 9.33 -2.43 -2.98
CA LEU A 118 9.66 -3.73 -2.41
C LEU A 118 10.20 -4.71 -3.46
N GLY A 119 9.57 -4.77 -4.63
CA GLY A 119 10.05 -5.61 -5.74
C GLY A 119 11.46 -5.22 -6.22
N ARG A 120 11.82 -3.93 -6.21
CA ARG A 120 13.16 -3.48 -6.60
C ARG A 120 14.22 -3.88 -5.58
N VAL A 121 13.94 -3.76 -4.28
CA VAL A 121 14.88 -4.17 -3.23
C VAL A 121 15.10 -5.67 -3.25
N ALA A 122 14.02 -6.44 -3.44
CA ALA A 122 14.12 -7.89 -3.51
C ALA A 122 14.81 -8.39 -4.79
N ALA A 123 14.70 -7.65 -5.91
CA ALA A 123 15.32 -7.99 -7.19
C ALA A 123 16.79 -7.53 -7.34
N ALA A 124 17.33 -6.80 -6.35
CA ALA A 124 18.74 -6.45 -6.34
C ALA A 124 19.57 -7.74 -6.17
N PRO A 125 20.65 -7.94 -6.96
CA PRO A 125 21.47 -9.14 -6.85
C PRO A 125 22.03 -9.25 -5.43
N PRO A 126 22.05 -10.46 -4.83
CA PRO A 126 22.71 -10.65 -3.54
C PRO A 126 24.16 -10.23 -3.71
N VAL A 127 24.58 -9.22 -2.95
CA VAL A 127 26.00 -8.90 -2.84
C VAL A 127 26.58 -10.03 -1.98
N PRO A 128 27.39 -10.95 -2.55
CA PRO A 128 28.04 -11.96 -1.72
C PRO A 128 28.84 -11.23 -0.64
N PRO A 129 28.91 -11.76 0.61
CA PRO A 129 29.78 -11.18 1.62
C PRO A 129 31.17 -11.01 1.01
N ALA A 130 31.74 -9.80 1.12
CA ALA A 130 33.00 -9.47 0.49
C ALA A 130 34.05 -10.51 0.90
N ARG A 131 34.37 -11.42 -0.02
CA ARG A 131 35.34 -12.49 0.17
C ARG A 131 36.64 -11.82 0.65
N PRO A 132 37.11 -12.06 1.89
CA PRO A 132 38.44 -11.63 2.23
C PRO A 132 39.38 -12.28 1.20
N PRO A 133 40.30 -11.52 0.58
CA PRO A 133 41.24 -12.11 -0.37
C PRO A 133 41.93 -13.28 0.33
N PRO A 134 42.13 -14.42 -0.36
CA PRO A 134 42.84 -15.53 0.24
C PRO A 134 44.20 -15.03 0.72
N VAL A 135 44.42 -15.08 2.04
CA VAL A 135 45.71 -14.78 2.66
C VAL A 135 46.64 -15.92 2.25
N GLY A 136 47.30 -15.79 1.10
CA GLY A 136 48.15 -16.87 0.59
C GLY A 136 48.66 -16.75 -0.84
N ALA A 137 48.25 -15.75 -1.64
CA ALA A 137 48.83 -15.55 -2.96
C ALA A 137 50.12 -14.70 -2.90
N ALA A 138 51.14 -15.21 -2.19
CA ALA A 138 52.51 -14.74 -2.36
C ALA A 138 53.04 -15.28 -3.69
N ALA A 139 52.72 -14.58 -4.78
CA ALA A 139 53.29 -14.86 -6.08
C ALA A 139 54.73 -14.32 -6.16
N GLY A 140 55.69 -15.25 -6.21
CA GLY A 140 56.91 -15.07 -7.01
C GLY A 140 58.22 -14.85 -6.28
N ARG A 141 58.92 -15.95 -5.95
CA ARG A 141 60.31 -16.14 -6.37
C ARG A 141 60.74 -17.61 -6.26
N ASP A 142 60.82 -18.22 -7.44
CA ASP A 142 61.78 -19.23 -7.88
C ASP A 142 62.71 -19.80 -6.77
N ARG A 143 62.31 -20.95 -6.21
CA ARG A 143 63.19 -21.94 -5.56
C ARG A 143 62.43 -23.26 -5.47
N SER A 144 63.03 -24.32 -6.01
CA SER A 144 62.63 -25.72 -5.83
C SER A 144 62.28 -26.03 -4.36
N PRO A 145 61.17 -26.73 -4.05
CA PRO A 145 60.82 -27.01 -2.67
C PRO A 145 61.75 -28.10 -2.10
N PRO A 146 62.28 -27.94 -0.87
CA PRO A 146 62.84 -29.07 -0.15
C PRO A 146 61.67 -29.99 0.27
N ARG A 147 61.88 -31.30 0.16
CA ARG A 147 60.93 -32.33 0.60
C ARG A 147 60.53 -32.06 2.07
N PRO A 148 59.24 -31.85 2.38
CA PRO A 148 58.81 -31.56 3.75
C PRO A 148 58.95 -32.81 4.64
N PRO A 149 59.26 -32.64 5.94
CA PRO A 149 59.33 -33.74 6.88
C PRO A 149 57.96 -34.42 7.06
N PRO A 150 57.91 -35.72 7.38
CA PRO A 150 56.68 -36.54 7.34
C PRO A 150 55.56 -36.13 8.31
N GLY A 151 55.75 -35.12 9.17
CA GLY A 151 54.72 -34.58 10.06
C GLY A 151 53.93 -33.39 9.49
N ASP A 152 54.50 -32.63 8.55
CA ASP A 152 53.88 -31.38 8.06
C ASP A 152 52.83 -31.63 6.97
N VAL A 153 52.91 -32.76 6.28
CA VAL A 153 51.92 -33.19 5.28
C VAL A 153 50.55 -33.47 5.90
N ASP A 154 50.51 -33.96 7.14
CA ASP A 154 49.25 -34.27 7.83
C ASP A 154 48.56 -32.99 8.35
N LEU A 155 49.35 -32.01 8.81
CA LEU A 155 48.84 -30.67 9.15
C LEU A 155 48.28 -29.94 7.91
N LEU A 156 49.02 -29.95 6.80
CA LEU A 156 48.60 -29.27 5.56
C LEU A 156 47.32 -29.88 4.97
N VAL A 157 47.20 -31.22 5.01
CA VAL A 157 45.99 -31.95 4.57
C VAL A 157 44.82 -31.70 5.55
N GLY A 158 45.09 -31.62 6.85
CA GLY A 158 44.10 -31.24 7.86
C GLY A 158 43.55 -29.83 7.64
N GLU A 159 44.42 -28.85 7.37
CA GLU A 159 44.05 -27.46 7.10
C GLU A 159 43.24 -27.33 5.79
N GLN A 160 43.62 -28.09 4.76
CA GLN A 160 42.85 -28.18 3.51
C GLN A 160 41.46 -28.80 3.70
N ARG A 161 41.33 -29.84 4.54
CA ARG A 161 40.02 -30.43 4.86
C ARG A 161 39.13 -29.48 5.65
N VAL A 162 39.69 -28.74 6.61
CA VAL A 162 38.94 -27.73 7.36
C VAL A 162 38.50 -26.60 6.44
N GLN A 163 39.35 -26.11 5.54
CA GLN A 163 38.96 -25.11 4.54
C GLN A 163 37.89 -25.60 3.58
N LEU A 164 37.96 -26.84 3.10
CA LEU A 164 36.88 -27.41 2.27
C LEU A 164 35.57 -27.55 3.04
N GLN A 165 35.64 -27.94 4.32
CA GLN A 165 34.45 -28.13 5.15
C GLN A 165 33.80 -26.78 5.55
N VAL A 166 34.60 -25.73 5.72
CA VAL A 166 34.12 -24.35 5.88
C VAL A 166 33.52 -23.85 4.56
N ALA A 167 34.19 -24.05 3.43
CA ALA A 167 33.68 -23.65 2.12
C ALA A 167 32.34 -24.34 1.77
N MET A 168 32.19 -25.63 2.09
CA MET A 168 30.92 -26.35 1.91
C MET A 168 29.81 -25.83 2.84
N GLN A 169 30.13 -25.54 4.10
CA GLN A 169 29.15 -24.95 5.03
C GLN A 169 28.75 -23.53 4.60
N ASP A 170 29.70 -22.74 4.10
CA ASP A 170 29.43 -21.42 3.56
C ASP A 170 28.56 -21.50 2.29
N GLU A 171 28.82 -22.47 1.41
CA GLU A 171 27.97 -22.76 0.23
C GLU A 171 26.54 -23.15 0.64
N ASP A 172 26.37 -24.01 1.65
CA ASP A 172 25.05 -24.41 2.15
C ASP A 172 24.27 -23.23 2.77
N ILE A 173 24.95 -22.32 3.46
CA ILE A 173 24.37 -21.10 4.04
C ILE A 173 23.95 -20.12 2.94
N ASP A 174 24.81 -19.92 1.94
CA ASP A 174 24.53 -19.07 0.80
C ASP A 174 23.34 -19.61 -0.01
N GLU A 175 23.28 -20.93 -0.22
CA GLU A 175 22.18 -21.57 -0.94
C GLU A 175 20.84 -21.49 -0.17
N ALA A 176 20.88 -21.61 1.16
CA ALA A 176 19.71 -21.41 2.01
C ALA A 176 19.19 -19.96 1.95
N LEU A 177 20.10 -18.98 1.99
CA LEU A 177 19.76 -17.56 1.90
C LEU A 177 19.18 -17.20 0.52
N VAL A 178 19.76 -17.75 -0.56
CA VAL A 178 19.23 -17.59 -1.93
C VAL A 178 17.83 -18.20 -2.04
N ARG A 179 17.60 -19.38 -1.46
CA ARG A 179 16.29 -20.06 -1.49
C ARG A 179 15.21 -19.27 -0.74
N GLU A 180 15.55 -18.68 0.41
CA GLU A 180 14.65 -17.78 1.15
C GLU A 180 14.27 -16.54 0.31
N ARG A 181 15.25 -15.95 -0.38
CA ARG A 181 15.02 -14.80 -1.28
C ARG A 181 14.16 -15.13 -2.48
N GLU A 182 14.35 -16.29 -3.10
CA GLU A 182 13.49 -16.71 -4.20
C GLU A 182 12.04 -16.88 -3.76
N ALA A 183 11.80 -17.43 -2.56
CA ALA A 183 10.46 -17.55 -2.00
C ALA A 183 9.83 -16.17 -1.72
N GLU A 184 10.60 -15.24 -1.15
CA GLU A 184 10.19 -13.85 -0.92
C GLU A 184 9.82 -13.14 -2.24
N LEU A 185 10.67 -13.27 -3.26
CA LEU A 185 10.42 -12.71 -4.60
C LEU A 185 9.17 -13.29 -5.26
N ARG A 186 8.94 -14.60 -5.14
CA ARG A 186 7.72 -15.25 -5.66
C ARG A 186 6.47 -14.70 -4.97
N ASN A 187 6.52 -14.50 -3.66
CA ASN A 187 5.41 -13.92 -2.89
C ASN A 187 5.13 -12.47 -3.30
N ILE A 188 6.18 -11.64 -3.39
CA ILE A 188 6.04 -10.25 -3.86
C ILE A 188 5.42 -10.20 -5.26
N ASN A 189 5.86 -11.08 -6.18
CA ASN A 189 5.37 -11.11 -7.55
C ASN A 189 3.91 -11.60 -7.63
N ALA A 190 3.54 -12.62 -6.87
CA ALA A 190 2.15 -13.09 -6.76
C ALA A 190 1.22 -11.97 -6.28
N ASP A 191 1.68 -11.18 -5.31
CA ASP A 191 0.91 -10.08 -4.77
C ASP A 191 0.84 -8.87 -5.73
N VAL A 192 1.89 -8.61 -6.53
CA VAL A 192 1.81 -7.64 -7.64
C VAL A 192 0.72 -8.05 -8.64
N HIS A 193 0.60 -9.35 -8.95
CA HIS A 193 -0.46 -9.86 -9.83
C HIS A 193 -1.85 -9.68 -9.20
N LYS A 194 -2.04 -10.05 -7.93
CA LYS A 194 -3.32 -9.85 -7.21
C LYS A 194 -3.73 -8.39 -7.15
N VAL A 195 -2.79 -7.51 -6.84
CA VAL A 195 -3.00 -6.06 -6.81
C VAL A 195 -3.40 -5.54 -8.20
N ASN A 196 -2.79 -6.05 -9.27
CA ASN A 196 -3.19 -5.75 -10.65
C ASN A 196 -4.62 -6.22 -10.97
N GLU A 197 -5.01 -7.42 -10.54
CA GLU A 197 -6.37 -7.95 -10.69
C GLU A 197 -7.40 -7.09 -9.97
N ILE A 198 -7.13 -6.70 -8.72
CA ILE A 198 -7.99 -5.78 -7.96
C ILE A 198 -8.21 -4.46 -8.73
N PHE A 199 -7.17 -3.94 -9.38
CA PHE A 199 -7.26 -2.70 -10.17
C PHE A 199 -7.98 -2.88 -11.51
N ARG A 200 -7.79 -4.01 -12.20
CA ARG A 200 -8.52 -4.28 -13.45
C ARG A 200 -10.02 -4.41 -13.18
N ASP A 201 -10.39 -5.12 -12.12
CA ASP A 201 -11.79 -5.18 -11.68
C ASP A 201 -12.35 -3.79 -11.38
N LEU A 202 -11.52 -2.87 -10.87
CA LEU A 202 -11.94 -1.50 -10.61
C LEU A 202 -12.08 -0.66 -11.88
N ALA A 203 -11.23 -0.84 -12.88
CA ALA A 203 -11.40 -0.19 -14.19
C ALA A 203 -12.78 -0.53 -14.79
N THR A 204 -13.27 -1.76 -14.57
CA THR A 204 -14.64 -2.15 -14.97
C THR A 204 -15.74 -1.50 -14.13
N LEU A 205 -15.45 -1.13 -12.87
CA LEU A 205 -16.33 -0.32 -12.03
C LEU A 205 -16.34 1.15 -12.49
N VAL A 206 -15.22 1.65 -13.02
CA VAL A 206 -15.00 3.04 -13.50
C VAL A 206 -15.70 3.30 -14.84
N ASP A 207 -15.58 2.40 -15.82
CA ASP A 207 -16.15 2.60 -17.16
C ASP A 207 -17.69 2.77 -17.17
N LYS A 208 -18.38 2.21 -16.16
CA LYS A 208 -19.84 2.32 -16.03
C LYS A 208 -20.33 3.65 -15.46
N GLN A 209 -19.45 4.55 -15.03
CA GLN A 209 -19.80 5.71 -14.20
C GLN A 209 -19.31 7.07 -14.72
N GLN A 210 -18.75 7.15 -15.93
CA GLN A 210 -18.31 8.43 -16.54
C GLN A 210 -19.45 9.49 -16.56
N ASP A 211 -20.72 9.05 -16.65
CA ASP A 211 -21.92 9.91 -16.61
C ASP A 211 -22.23 10.54 -15.24
N ASP A 212 -21.61 10.09 -14.14
CA ASP A 212 -21.92 10.58 -12.79
C ASP A 212 -21.02 11.75 -12.34
N VAL A 213 -19.88 11.99 -13.00
CA VAL A 213 -18.99 13.12 -12.69
C VAL A 213 -19.65 14.46 -13.05
N ASP A 214 -20.37 14.51 -14.17
CA ASP A 214 -21.12 15.70 -14.60
C ASP A 214 -22.21 16.09 -13.58
N LYS A 215 -22.82 15.10 -12.92
CA LYS A 215 -23.86 15.30 -11.90
C LYS A 215 -23.29 15.82 -10.57
N ILE A 216 -22.00 15.60 -10.30
CA ILE A 216 -21.32 16.21 -9.13
C ILE A 216 -21.15 17.70 -9.36
N GLY A 217 -20.81 18.10 -10.59
CA GLY A 217 -20.80 19.51 -11.00
C GLY A 217 -22.13 20.16 -10.69
N GLU A 218 -23.23 19.55 -11.14
CA GLU A 218 -24.59 20.03 -10.87
C GLU A 218 -24.92 20.09 -9.37
N LEU A 219 -24.54 19.08 -8.57
CA LEU A 219 -24.80 19.09 -7.12
C LEU A 219 -24.00 20.17 -6.38
N VAL A 220 -22.74 20.39 -6.76
CA VAL A 220 -21.89 21.45 -6.19
C VAL A 220 -22.47 22.81 -6.53
N GLU A 221 -22.86 23.02 -7.79
CA GLU A 221 -23.48 24.26 -8.25
C GLU A 221 -24.82 24.51 -7.56
N ARG A 222 -25.65 23.48 -7.41
CA ARG A 222 -26.92 23.57 -6.67
C ARG A 222 -26.71 23.85 -5.20
N SER A 223 -25.71 23.24 -4.56
CA SER A 223 -25.38 23.50 -3.14
C SER A 223 -24.86 24.91 -2.94
N HIS A 224 -24.03 25.41 -3.86
CA HIS A 224 -23.57 26.79 -3.90
C HIS A 224 -24.75 27.76 -4.01
N ALA A 225 -25.66 27.53 -4.96
CA ALA A 225 -26.86 28.34 -5.15
C ALA A 225 -27.79 28.34 -3.92
N HIS A 226 -27.90 27.20 -3.21
CA HIS A 226 -28.66 27.14 -1.95
C HIS A 226 -27.98 27.91 -0.81
N ALA A 227 -26.65 27.85 -0.70
CA ALA A 227 -25.90 28.60 0.29
C ALA A 227 -25.98 30.11 0.06
N GLU A 228 -25.89 30.55 -1.20
CA GLU A 228 -26.03 31.95 -1.60
C GLU A 228 -27.44 32.48 -1.27
N LYS A 229 -28.49 31.72 -1.62
CA LYS A 229 -29.86 32.05 -1.22
C LYS A 229 -30.05 32.10 0.30
N GLY A 230 -29.40 31.20 1.03
CA GLY A 230 -29.42 31.20 2.51
C GLY A 230 -28.76 32.45 3.08
N LEU A 231 -27.61 32.85 2.52
CA LEU A 231 -26.90 34.07 2.89
C LEU A 231 -27.77 35.32 2.65
N ASP A 232 -28.43 35.41 1.51
CA ASP A 232 -29.38 36.49 1.20
C ASP A 232 -30.52 36.58 2.23
N GLN A 233 -31.08 35.44 2.64
CA GLN A 233 -32.15 35.41 3.64
C GLN A 233 -31.64 35.85 5.02
N VAL A 234 -30.41 35.46 5.40
CA VAL A 234 -29.78 35.91 6.66
C VAL A 234 -29.50 37.42 6.62
N GLN A 235 -29.02 37.95 5.49
CA GLN A 235 -28.78 39.39 5.31
C GLN A 235 -30.10 40.19 5.39
N LYS A 236 -31.16 39.72 4.73
CA LYS A 236 -32.51 40.32 4.84
C LYS A 236 -33.03 40.27 6.27
N ALA A 237 -32.84 39.15 6.98
CA ALA A 237 -33.23 39.04 8.38
C ALA A 237 -32.44 40.02 9.27
N ALA A 238 -31.14 40.17 9.07
CA ALA A 238 -30.30 41.13 9.79
C ALA A 238 -30.73 42.59 9.53
N ALA A 239 -31.06 42.94 8.29
CA ALA A 239 -31.61 44.25 7.94
C ALA A 239 -32.97 44.51 8.61
N ASN A 240 -33.85 43.49 8.67
CA ASN A 240 -35.13 43.62 9.35
C ASN A 240 -35.00 43.67 10.87
N GLN A 241 -34.02 42.99 11.47
CA GLN A 241 -33.75 43.06 12.91
C GLN A 241 -33.24 44.44 13.33
N SER A 242 -32.33 45.05 12.55
CA SER A 242 -31.86 46.41 12.82
C SER A 242 -32.97 47.46 12.68
N SER A 243 -33.90 47.27 11.75
CA SER A 243 -35.09 48.12 11.63
C SER A 243 -36.08 47.93 12.80
N CYS A 244 -36.17 46.74 13.39
CA CYS A 244 -37.08 46.45 14.51
C CYS A 244 -36.53 46.94 15.86
N ALA A 245 -35.21 47.10 16.00
CA ALA A 245 -34.58 47.67 17.20
C ALA A 245 -34.64 49.21 17.27
N LEU A 246 -35.13 49.86 16.21
CA LEU A 246 -35.26 51.33 16.10
C LEU A 246 -36.72 51.82 16.11
N MET A 247 -37.70 50.93 16.30
CA MET A 247 -39.09 51.28 16.67
C MET A 247 -39.32 51.00 18.15
#